data_AF-A0A161Q3E5-F1
#
_entry.id   AF-A0A161Q3E5-F1
#
_cell.length_a   1.000
_cell.length_b   1.000
_cell.length_c   1.000
_cell.angle_alpha   90.00
_cell.angle_beta   90.00
_cell.angle_gamma   90.00
#
_symmetry.space_group_name_H-M   'P 1'
#
loop_
_entity.id
_entity.type
_entity.pdbx_description
1 polymer ?
#
loop_
_entity_poly.entity_id
_entity_poly.type
_entity_poly.pdbx_seq_one_letter_code
_entity_poly.pdbx_strand_id
1 'polypeptide(L)'
;MSRDKHIKKLPLTTSAQNIRGILLIFSILLLAFSAIFNSSPSTEVAATEISKQYSLEIDSGYVMEIPRRLDINPQNFIIEEFTQSSSRMLIWDFTGNNQNTIEIRVNDEIIEQNYSLSSEVAVFDIPIPSVVTITGVDEEVNYAVKFPERLYTMFNTVASNQSNEYQLSR
;
A
#
# COMPACT_ATOMS: atom_id res chain seq x y z
N MET A 1 39.38 -46.03 15.81
CA MET A 1 39.14 -45.77 17.24
C MET A 1 38.16 -44.60 17.34
N SER A 2 36.86 -44.89 17.38
CA SER A 2 35.79 -43.88 17.31
C SER A 2 35.37 -43.47 18.72
N ARG A 3 35.39 -42.17 19.02
CA ARG A 3 35.04 -41.61 20.34
C ARG A 3 33.61 -41.09 20.27
N ASP A 4 32.64 -41.93 20.63
CA ASP A 4 31.26 -41.51 20.87
C ASP A 4 31.20 -40.62 22.12
N LYS A 5 31.00 -39.32 21.93
CA LYS A 5 30.68 -38.39 23.02
C LYS A 5 29.18 -38.47 23.29
N HIS A 6 28.82 -39.28 24.29
CA HIS A 6 27.50 -39.22 24.92
C HIS A 6 27.33 -37.88 25.66
N ILE A 7 26.70 -36.90 25.02
CA ILE A 7 26.30 -35.65 25.67
C ILE A 7 25.04 -35.94 26.50
N LYS A 8 25.18 -36.04 27.82
CA LYS A 8 24.05 -36.07 28.75
C LYS A 8 23.36 -34.71 28.73
N LYS A 9 22.12 -34.66 28.26
CA LYS A 9 21.27 -33.47 28.36
C LYS A 9 20.96 -33.23 29.84
N LEU A 10 21.45 -32.13 30.41
CA LEU A 10 21.13 -31.76 31.79
C LEU A 10 19.61 -31.45 31.90
N PRO A 11 18.94 -31.91 32.98
CA PRO A 11 17.55 -31.59 33.21
C PRO A 11 17.40 -30.08 33.48
N LEU A 12 16.39 -29.47 32.85
CA LEU A 12 16.07 -28.06 33.07
C LEU A 12 15.57 -27.83 34.50
N THR A 13 15.93 -26.70 35.08
CA THR A 13 15.40 -26.26 36.37
C THR A 13 13.91 -25.93 36.25
N THR A 14 13.16 -26.05 37.34
CA THR A 14 11.72 -25.75 37.40
C THR A 14 11.38 -24.34 36.90
N SER A 15 12.25 -23.36 37.19
CA SER A 15 12.14 -21.99 36.67
C SER A 15 12.27 -21.93 35.15
N ALA A 16 13.23 -22.66 34.56
CA ALA A 16 13.42 -22.70 33.11
C ALA A 16 12.30 -23.45 32.37
N GLN A 17 11.64 -24.41 33.02
CA GLN A 17 10.44 -25.08 32.50
C GLN A 17 9.24 -24.11 32.47
N ASN A 18 9.05 -23.33 33.53
CA ASN A 18 7.97 -22.34 33.61
C ASN A 18 8.15 -21.20 32.60
N ILE A 19 9.37 -20.69 32.43
CA ILE A 19 9.68 -19.65 31.44
C ILE A 19 9.43 -20.15 30.01
N ARG A 20 9.78 -21.40 29.70
CA ARG A 20 9.48 -22.02 28.39
C ARG A 20 7.98 -22.13 28.12
N GLY A 21 7.19 -22.49 29.13
CA GLY A 21 5.74 -22.53 29.02
C GLY A 21 5.13 -21.15 28.73
N ILE A 22 5.57 -20.13 29.46
CA ILE A 22 5.12 -18.74 29.28
C ILE A 22 5.48 -18.22 27.87
N LEU A 23 6.72 -18.45 27.42
CA LEU A 23 7.16 -18.05 26.08
C LEU A 23 6.33 -18.70 24.97
N LEU A 24 6.00 -19.98 25.11
CA LEU A 24 5.15 -20.70 24.15
C LEU A 24 3.73 -20.11 24.09
N ILE A 25 3.11 -19.84 25.24
CA ILE A 25 1.79 -19.23 25.31
C ILE A 25 1.82 -17.83 24.70
N PHE A 26 2.84 -17.02 25.04
CA PHE A 26 3.00 -15.67 24.49
C PHE A 26 3.15 -15.69 22.97
N SER A 27 3.93 -16.63 22.41
CA SER A 27 4.08 -16.77 20.96
C SER A 27 2.79 -17.20 20.25
N ILE A 28 1.98 -18.07 20.87
CA ILE A 28 0.68 -18.46 20.31
C ILE A 28 -0.28 -17.26 20.35
N LEU A 29 -0.26 -16.49 21.45
CA LEU A 29 -1.07 -15.28 21.57
C LEU A 29 -0.67 -14.23 20.53
N LEU A 30 0.63 -14.06 20.28
CA LEU A 30 1.15 -13.13 19.26
C LEU A 30 0.75 -13.56 17.85
N LEU A 31 0.79 -14.86 17.55
CA LEU A 31 0.32 -15.40 16.26
C LEU A 31 -1.19 -15.22 16.09
N ALA A 32 -1.98 -15.52 17.11
CA ALA A 32 -3.43 -15.30 17.09
C ALA A 32 -3.78 -13.81 16.95
N PHE A 33 -3.02 -12.93 17.59
CA PHE A 33 -3.17 -11.48 17.44
C PHE A 33 -2.83 -11.03 16.02
N SER A 34 -1.76 -11.55 15.41
CA SER A 34 -1.36 -11.21 14.03
C SER A 34 -2.41 -11.60 12.98
N ALA A 35 -3.18 -12.66 13.22
CA ALA A 35 -4.24 -13.09 12.31
C ALA A 35 -5.45 -12.14 12.28
N ILE A 36 -5.65 -11.33 13.32
CA ILE A 36 -6.78 -10.40 13.42
C ILE A 36 -6.51 -9.09 12.66
N PHE A 37 -5.25 -8.69 12.50
CA PHE A 37 -4.87 -7.43 11.82
C PHE A 37 -4.60 -7.56 10.32
N ASN A 38 -4.60 -8.78 9.77
CA ASN A 38 -4.26 -9.04 8.36
C ASN A 38 -5.45 -9.46 7.49
N SER A 39 -6.69 -9.13 7.88
CA SER A 39 -7.85 -9.40 7.04
C SER A 39 -7.99 -8.33 5.95
N SER A 40 -7.57 -8.64 4.72
CA SER A 40 -7.90 -7.82 3.56
C SER A 40 -9.43 -7.69 3.41
N PRO A 41 -9.94 -6.53 2.96
CA PRO A 41 -11.37 -6.37 2.75
C PRO A 41 -11.88 -7.36 1.70
N SER A 42 -13.13 -7.82 1.87
CA SER A 42 -13.78 -8.65 0.86
C SER A 42 -13.92 -7.88 -0.46
N THR A 43 -14.01 -8.58 -1.59
CA THR A 43 -14.13 -7.96 -2.92
C THR A 43 -15.32 -6.99 -3.03
N GLU A 44 -16.43 -7.29 -2.36
CA GLU A 44 -17.64 -6.45 -2.38
C GLU A 44 -17.46 -5.16 -1.58
N VAL A 45 -16.85 -5.26 -0.39
CA VAL A 45 -16.48 -4.07 0.40
C VAL A 45 -15.47 -3.24 -0.38
N ALA A 46 -14.44 -3.87 -0.95
CA ALA A 46 -13.42 -3.16 -1.70
C ALA A 46 -13.98 -2.44 -2.93
N ALA A 47 -14.86 -3.07 -3.71
CA ALA A 47 -15.51 -2.42 -4.85
C ALA A 47 -16.34 -1.21 -4.42
N THR A 48 -17.07 -1.32 -3.31
CA THR A 48 -17.87 -0.22 -2.76
C THR A 48 -16.99 0.95 -2.32
N GLU A 49 -15.85 0.66 -1.68
CA GLU A 49 -14.89 1.66 -1.22
C GLU A 49 -14.15 2.33 -2.39
N ILE A 50 -13.75 1.56 -3.40
CA ILE A 50 -13.08 2.06 -4.60
C ILE A 50 -14.00 2.98 -5.40
N SER A 51 -15.29 2.64 -5.53
CA SER A 51 -16.27 3.52 -6.19
C SER A 51 -16.53 4.83 -5.45
N LYS A 52 -16.20 4.92 -4.15
CA LYS A 52 -16.20 6.21 -3.43
C LYS A 52 -14.94 7.04 -3.71
N GLN A 53 -13.94 6.45 -4.37
CA GLN A 53 -12.65 7.06 -4.70
C GLN A 53 -11.77 7.44 -3.49
N TYR A 54 -12.24 7.16 -2.28
CA TYR A 54 -11.53 7.31 -1.01
C TYR A 54 -11.91 6.14 -0.08
N SER A 55 -10.90 5.52 0.55
CA SER A 55 -11.14 4.46 1.53
C SER A 55 -10.25 4.56 2.75
N LEU A 56 -10.82 4.34 3.93
CA LEU A 56 -10.09 4.17 5.19
C LEU A 56 -9.76 2.70 5.48
N GLU A 57 -10.34 1.77 4.71
CA GLU A 57 -10.27 0.32 4.94
C GLU A 57 -9.22 -0.37 4.05
N ILE A 58 -8.92 0.23 2.89
CA ILE A 58 -7.96 -0.31 1.94
C ILE A 58 -6.59 0.36 2.12
N ASP A 59 -5.56 -0.45 2.39
CA ASP A 59 -4.19 0.02 2.50
C ASP A 59 -3.40 -0.11 1.17
N SER A 60 -2.17 0.40 1.17
CA SER A 60 -1.28 0.37 -0.01
C SER A 60 -1.02 -1.04 -0.51
N GLY A 61 -1.01 -1.21 -1.84
CA GLY A 61 -0.71 -2.49 -2.50
C GLY A 61 -1.90 -3.46 -2.59
N TYR A 62 -3.09 -3.05 -2.15
CA TYR A 62 -4.30 -3.83 -2.39
C TYR A 62 -4.58 -3.94 -3.90
N VAL A 63 -4.76 -5.17 -4.38
CA VAL A 63 -5.14 -5.45 -5.76
C VAL A 63 -6.48 -6.18 -5.76
N MET A 64 -7.40 -5.70 -6.58
CA MET A 64 -8.71 -6.30 -6.76
C MET A 64 -8.57 -7.64 -7.47
N GLU A 65 -9.04 -8.72 -6.84
CA GLU A 65 -8.94 -10.08 -7.37
C GLU A 65 -9.74 -10.30 -8.67
N ILE A 66 -10.84 -9.56 -8.84
CA ILE A 66 -11.71 -9.66 -10.02
C ILE A 66 -12.03 -8.26 -10.50
N PRO A 67 -11.43 -7.78 -11.62
CA PRO A 67 -11.76 -6.47 -12.17
C PRO A 67 -13.22 -6.49 -12.64
N ARG A 68 -14.11 -5.94 -11.82
CA ARG A 68 -15.47 -5.58 -12.25
C ARG A 68 -15.40 -4.26 -13.00
N ARG A 69 -16.45 -3.92 -13.74
CA ARG A 69 -16.64 -2.53 -14.15
C ARG A 69 -16.74 -1.68 -12.89
N LEU A 70 -15.71 -0.88 -12.66
CA LEU A 70 -15.66 0.07 -11.57
C LEU A 70 -16.38 1.33 -12.03
N ASP A 71 -17.30 1.82 -11.22
CA ASP A 71 -17.88 3.15 -11.40
C ASP A 71 -16.96 4.13 -10.67
N ILE A 72 -15.89 4.53 -11.35
CA ILE A 72 -14.93 5.55 -10.90
C ILE A 72 -14.77 6.59 -11.99
N ASN A 73 -14.65 7.85 -11.61
CA ASN A 73 -14.49 8.96 -12.55
C ASN A 73 -13.15 9.65 -12.32
N PRO A 74 -12.54 10.27 -13.34
CA PRO A 74 -11.35 11.08 -13.13
C PRO A 74 -11.63 12.21 -12.13
N GLN A 75 -10.76 12.35 -11.12
CA GLN A 75 -10.94 13.32 -10.04
C GLN A 75 -9.62 13.92 -9.58
N ASN A 76 -9.65 15.21 -9.22
CA ASN A 76 -8.57 15.89 -8.51
C ASN A 76 -8.75 15.81 -6.98
N PHE A 77 -7.63 15.78 -6.27
CA PHE A 77 -7.57 15.58 -4.83
C PHE A 77 -6.86 16.76 -4.16
N ILE A 78 -7.42 17.26 -3.05
CA ILE A 78 -6.77 18.25 -2.19
C ILE A 78 -6.42 17.54 -0.88
N ILE A 79 -5.15 17.58 -0.52
CA ILE A 79 -4.58 16.84 0.60
C ILE A 79 -3.85 17.84 1.50
N GLU A 80 -4.55 18.22 2.56
CA GLU A 80 -4.10 19.26 3.50
C GLU A 80 -3.49 18.67 4.76
N GLU A 81 -2.95 19.52 5.64
CA GLU A 81 -2.42 19.18 6.98
C GLU A 81 -1.07 18.46 6.98
N PHE A 82 -0.19 18.72 6.00
CA PHE A 82 1.17 18.18 6.03
C PHE A 82 2.09 19.05 6.89
N THR A 83 2.75 18.45 7.87
CA THR A 83 3.68 19.16 8.76
C THR A 83 5.13 19.13 8.27
N GLN A 84 5.46 18.17 7.41
CA GLN A 84 6.79 17.91 6.85
C GLN A 84 7.00 18.65 5.52
N SER A 85 8.28 18.78 5.11
CA SER A 85 8.68 19.45 3.86
C SER A 85 8.63 18.56 2.62
N SER A 86 8.51 17.25 2.78
CA SER A 86 8.30 16.29 1.70
C SER A 86 7.48 15.11 2.23
N SER A 87 6.86 14.33 1.35
CA SER A 87 6.07 13.15 1.70
C SER A 87 6.27 12.06 0.68
N ARG A 88 6.17 10.81 1.15
CA ARG A 88 6.22 9.65 0.24
C ARG A 88 4.86 9.46 -0.40
N MET A 89 4.78 9.57 -1.71
CA MET A 89 3.63 9.14 -2.49
C MET A 89 3.80 7.68 -2.85
N LEU A 90 2.84 6.85 -2.44
CA LEU A 90 2.71 5.47 -2.85
C LEU A 90 1.71 5.38 -3.99
N ILE A 91 2.06 4.69 -5.08
CA ILE A 91 1.17 4.54 -6.24
C ILE A 91 1.26 3.13 -6.82
N TRP A 92 0.14 2.54 -7.21
CA TRP A 92 0.06 1.21 -7.82
C TRP A 92 -1.20 1.02 -8.67
N ASP A 93 -1.19 0.01 -9.54
CA ASP A 93 -2.36 -0.47 -10.27
C ASP A 93 -3.16 -1.41 -9.37
N PHE A 94 -4.31 -0.96 -8.89
CA PHE A 94 -5.16 -1.76 -8.01
C PHE A 94 -6.06 -2.73 -8.79
N THR A 95 -6.03 -2.72 -10.13
CA THR A 95 -6.75 -3.66 -11.00
C THR A 95 -5.89 -4.82 -11.48
N GLY A 96 -4.57 -4.75 -11.25
CA GLY A 96 -3.59 -5.74 -11.67
C GLY A 96 -3.20 -5.67 -13.15
N ASN A 97 -3.53 -4.58 -13.85
CA ASN A 97 -3.08 -4.37 -15.23
C ASN A 97 -1.65 -3.79 -15.25
N ASN A 98 -0.66 -4.66 -15.45
CA ASN A 98 0.75 -4.25 -15.47
C ASN A 98 1.21 -3.63 -16.80
N GLN A 99 0.29 -3.24 -17.69
CA GLN A 99 0.61 -2.64 -19.01
C GLN A 99 0.30 -1.16 -19.09
N ASN A 100 -0.28 -0.59 -18.03
CA ASN A 100 -0.66 0.81 -17.97
C ASN A 100 0.58 1.71 -17.84
N THR A 101 0.68 2.73 -18.67
CA THR A 101 1.77 3.72 -18.63
C THR A 101 1.25 5.09 -18.22
N ILE A 102 1.95 5.72 -17.28
CA ILE A 102 1.67 7.07 -16.81
C ILE A 102 2.90 7.98 -16.90
N GLU A 103 2.64 9.28 -16.98
CA GLU A 103 3.61 10.34 -16.73
C GLU A 103 3.29 11.00 -15.37
N ILE A 104 4.32 11.31 -14.59
CA ILE A 104 4.19 11.98 -13.31
C ILE A 104 4.98 13.30 -13.35
N ARG A 105 4.28 14.40 -13.03
CA ARG A 105 4.87 15.72 -12.86
C ARG A 105 4.70 16.22 -11.43
N VAL A 106 5.65 17.02 -10.97
CA VAL A 106 5.57 17.76 -9.70
C VAL A 106 5.84 19.22 -10.00
N ASN A 107 4.86 20.09 -9.70
CA ASN A 107 4.95 21.52 -10.04
C ASN A 107 5.35 21.76 -11.51
N ASP A 108 4.67 21.05 -12.43
CA ASP A 108 4.91 21.04 -13.87
C ASP A 108 6.27 20.45 -14.34
N GLU A 109 7.16 20.04 -13.44
CA GLU A 109 8.40 19.34 -13.79
C GLU A 109 8.15 17.84 -13.93
N ILE A 110 8.54 17.25 -15.06
CA ILE A 110 8.45 15.80 -15.29
C ILE A 110 9.48 15.09 -14.41
N ILE A 111 9.00 14.28 -13.47
CA ILE A 111 9.85 13.39 -12.67
C ILE A 111 9.90 11.98 -13.25
N GLU A 112 8.84 11.55 -13.94
CA GLU A 112 8.78 10.28 -14.67
C GLU A 112 7.96 10.43 -15.95
N GLN A 113 8.50 10.02 -17.10
CA GLN A 113 7.84 10.24 -18.40
C GLN A 113 6.97 9.08 -18.87
N ASN A 114 7.41 7.83 -18.63
CA ASN A 114 6.76 6.62 -19.11
C ASN A 114 6.83 5.53 -18.03
N TYR A 115 6.32 5.84 -16.85
CA TYR A 115 6.31 4.89 -15.74
C TYR A 115 5.27 3.80 -16.00
N SER A 116 5.72 2.55 -16.09
CA SER A 116 4.83 1.40 -16.22
C SER A 116 4.27 1.06 -14.84
N LEU A 117 2.98 1.32 -14.67
CA LEU A 117 2.23 1.02 -13.47
C LEU A 117 2.04 -0.50 -13.36
N SER A 118 2.19 -1.03 -12.15
CA SER A 118 1.96 -2.44 -11.85
C SER A 118 1.24 -2.59 -10.52
N SER A 119 0.87 -3.83 -10.18
CA SER A 119 0.37 -4.16 -8.84
C SER A 119 1.36 -3.92 -7.70
N GLU A 120 2.66 -3.76 -8.00
CA GLU A 120 3.67 -3.42 -7.01
C GLU A 120 3.62 -1.93 -6.67
N VAL A 121 3.80 -1.60 -5.38
CA VAL A 121 3.77 -0.22 -4.91
C VAL A 121 5.05 0.51 -5.31
N ALA A 122 4.90 1.51 -6.17
CA ALA A 122 5.92 2.50 -6.46
C ALA A 122 5.96 3.58 -5.38
N VAL A 123 7.14 4.17 -5.16
CA VAL A 123 7.34 5.21 -4.15
C VAL A 123 8.05 6.41 -4.76
N PHE A 124 7.47 7.60 -4.60
CA PHE A 124 8.04 8.87 -5.01
C PHE A 124 8.16 9.82 -3.81
N ASP A 125 9.27 10.53 -3.67
CA ASP A 125 9.41 11.60 -2.67
C ASP A 125 8.92 12.92 -3.26
N ILE A 126 7.87 13.48 -2.66
CA ILE A 126 7.15 14.65 -3.19
C ILE A 126 7.36 15.82 -2.23
N PRO A 127 7.91 16.97 -2.69
CA PRO A 127 8.06 18.16 -1.86
C PRO A 127 6.70 18.73 -1.44
N ILE A 128 6.65 19.44 -0.31
CA ILE A 128 5.41 20.06 0.21
C ILE A 128 5.68 21.54 0.55
N PRO A 129 4.85 22.47 0.04
CA PRO A 129 3.66 22.25 -0.80
C PRO A 129 4.01 21.92 -2.26
N SER A 130 3.10 21.21 -2.95
CA SER A 130 3.24 20.93 -4.38
C SER A 130 1.90 20.56 -5.02
N VAL A 131 1.91 20.48 -6.35
CA VAL A 131 0.87 19.78 -7.13
C VAL A 131 1.54 18.60 -7.84
N VAL A 132 1.05 17.39 -7.61
CA VAL A 132 1.42 16.22 -8.39
C VAL A 132 0.38 16.02 -9.48
N THR A 133 0.83 15.93 -10.73
CA THR A 133 -0.03 15.67 -11.89
C THR A 133 0.28 14.28 -12.43
N ILE A 134 -0.73 13.44 -12.53
CA ILE A 134 -0.62 12.10 -13.12
C ILE A 134 -1.39 12.08 -14.43
N THR A 135 -0.69 11.81 -15.53
CA THR A 135 -1.24 11.80 -16.89
C THR A 135 -1.23 10.39 -17.44
N GLY A 136 -2.34 9.93 -18.03
CA GLY A 136 -2.38 8.65 -18.76
C GLY A 136 -1.67 8.80 -20.12
N VAL A 137 -0.85 7.81 -20.50
CA VAL A 137 -0.10 7.87 -21.78
C VAL A 137 -0.87 7.15 -22.89
N ASP A 138 -0.99 5.83 -22.81
CA ASP A 138 -1.48 5.00 -23.92
C ASP A 138 -2.98 4.71 -23.85
N GLU A 139 -3.47 4.30 -22.67
CA GLU A 139 -4.83 3.85 -22.44
C GLU A 139 -5.42 4.41 -21.15
N GLU A 140 -6.64 4.00 -20.82
CA GLU A 140 -7.24 4.33 -19.52
C GLU A 140 -6.55 3.55 -18.41
N VAL A 141 -6.07 4.28 -17.39
CA VAL A 141 -5.32 3.71 -16.28
C VAL A 141 -6.11 3.84 -14.99
N ASN A 142 -6.28 2.73 -14.28
CA ASN A 142 -6.89 2.68 -12.96
C ASN A 142 -5.79 2.52 -11.91
N TYR A 143 -5.66 3.49 -11.01
CA TYR A 143 -4.57 3.54 -10.06
C TYR A 143 -5.02 4.04 -8.69
N ALA A 144 -4.23 3.68 -7.68
CA ALA A 144 -4.44 4.13 -6.33
C ALA A 144 -3.24 4.94 -5.86
N VAL A 145 -3.50 5.96 -5.06
CA VAL A 145 -2.48 6.82 -4.44
C VAL A 145 -2.68 6.82 -2.93
N LYS A 146 -1.59 6.69 -2.18
CA LYS A 146 -1.59 6.83 -0.72
C LYS A 146 -0.40 7.68 -0.26
N PHE A 147 -0.65 8.58 0.66
CA PHE A 147 0.39 9.23 1.46
C PHE A 147 0.36 8.59 2.85
N PRO A 148 1.45 7.97 3.36
CA PRO A 148 1.47 7.31 4.66
C PRO A 148 1.03 8.17 5.84
N GLU A 149 1.14 9.49 5.71
CA GLU A 149 0.72 10.52 6.66
C GLU A 149 -0.80 10.73 6.67
N ARG A 150 -1.53 10.10 5.74
CA ARG A 150 -3.00 10.11 5.65
C ARG A 150 -3.55 8.70 5.86
N LEU A 151 -4.65 8.63 6.59
CA LEU A 151 -5.30 7.34 6.89
C LEU A 151 -5.96 6.71 5.66
N TYR A 152 -6.36 7.53 4.69
CA TYR A 152 -7.10 7.08 3.53
C TYR A 152 -6.19 6.75 2.33
N THR A 153 -6.73 5.90 1.46
CA THR A 153 -6.23 5.61 0.12
C THR A 153 -7.17 6.25 -0.89
N MET A 154 -6.63 6.83 -1.94
CA MET A 154 -7.38 7.48 -3.02
C MET A 154 -7.36 6.58 -4.24
N PHE A 155 -8.52 6.37 -4.87
CA PHE A 155 -8.66 5.59 -6.10
C PHE A 155 -9.07 6.50 -7.24
N ASN A 156 -8.44 6.30 -8.38
CA ASN A 156 -8.65 7.16 -9.52
C ASN A 156 -8.57 6.40 -10.83
N THR A 157 -9.11 7.03 -11.86
CA THR A 157 -8.94 6.61 -13.25
C THR A 157 -8.50 7.82 -14.07
N VAL A 158 -7.68 7.58 -15.09
CA VAL A 158 -7.26 8.62 -16.01
C VAL A 158 -7.25 8.08 -17.42
N ALA A 159 -7.95 8.75 -18.34
CA ALA A 159 -7.92 8.40 -19.75
C ALA A 159 -6.59 8.81 -20.39
N SER A 160 -6.27 8.23 -21.55
CA SER A 160 -5.10 8.62 -22.35
C SER A 160 -5.09 10.14 -22.62
N ASN A 161 -3.93 10.75 -22.39
CA ASN A 161 -3.67 12.19 -22.52
C ASN A 161 -4.57 13.10 -21.65
N GLN A 162 -5.23 12.55 -20.64
CA GLN A 162 -5.88 13.31 -19.57
C GLN A 162 -5.05 13.23 -18.31
N SER A 163 -5.32 14.12 -17.36
CA SER A 163 -4.56 14.21 -16.12
C SER A 163 -5.45 14.44 -14.92
N ASN A 164 -5.03 13.89 -13.78
CA ASN A 164 -5.58 14.23 -12.47
C ASN A 164 -4.50 14.87 -11.60
N GLU A 165 -4.92 15.75 -10.72
CA GLU A 165 -4.04 16.51 -9.84
C GLU A 165 -4.23 16.14 -8.37
N TYR A 166 -3.12 16.11 -7.64
CA TYR A 166 -3.06 15.93 -6.20
C TYR A 166 -2.36 17.16 -5.63
N GLN A 167 -3.12 18.05 -5.01
CA GLN A 167 -2.61 19.28 -4.40
C GLN A 167 -2.26 19.00 -2.93
N LEU A 168 -0.97 19.15 -2.58
CA LEU A 168 -0.45 18.92 -1.24
C LEU A 168 -0.19 20.26 -0.56
N SER A 169 -0.82 20.48 0.61
CA SER A 169 -0.69 21.71 1.39
C SER A 169 -0.42 21.44 2.87
N ARG A 170 0.07 22.48 3.57
CA ARG A 170 0.32 22.44 5.01
C ARG A 170 -0.95 22.70 5.81
#